data_AF-A0A6P0MBN0-F1
#
_entry.id   AF-A0A6P0MBN0-F1
#
_cell.length_a   1.000
_cell.length_b   1.000
_cell.length_c   1.000
_cell.angle_alpha   90.00
_cell.angle_beta   90.00
_cell.angle_gamma   90.00
#
_symmetry.space_group_name_H-M   'P 1'
#
loop_
_entity.id
_entity.type
_entity.pdbx_description
1 polymer ?
#
loop_
_entity_poly.entity_id
_entity_poly.type
_entity_poly.pdbx_seq_one_letter_code
_entity_poly.pdbx_strand_id
1 'polypeptide(L)'
;MTKEELSQQLVTNSCAVEQLPISLTEAEPSEYQRAKLPLLLIGMGVAMTGSNFVAISLGLSSLLHVSPSYSGDNLLQIAKEQYQAGNFEQAIALAQSIPSDSPTYEKSTAAILKWRRDWYIAAAQFQATEQAFKEGRWRDVLEEARQTPDIDVWRKKMVPFVLGAIPELEVEAQQLLQQVYQLAAQKDFTRALALIKQIPQETPTGAKLQPKLIEYQKKQQIKAEYLLQQAYNQAQVRDFKGALQYLSKISPDTPTYQKAQVKVAEYTQKQLFKEKVERKAKLGKVAHILHQ
;
A
#
# COMPACT_ATOMS: atom_id res chain seq x y z
N MET A 1 12.02 54.39 -4.13
CA MET A 1 11.85 54.98 -5.47
C MET A 1 11.61 53.86 -6.45
N THR A 2 10.45 53.92 -7.10
CA THR A 2 9.94 53.00 -8.10
C THR A 2 10.72 53.06 -9.41
N LYS A 3 10.47 52.03 -10.23
CA LYS A 3 10.82 51.87 -11.65
C LYS A 3 10.79 53.18 -12.44
N GLU A 4 11.51 53.11 -13.58
CA GLU A 4 11.09 53.73 -14.85
C GLU A 4 11.71 55.09 -15.17
N GLU A 5 13.05 55.19 -15.18
CA GLU A 5 13.72 56.35 -15.78
C GLU A 5 15.19 56.09 -16.11
N LEU A 6 15.46 55.22 -17.10
CA LEU A 6 16.69 55.26 -17.89
C LEU A 6 16.42 54.55 -19.23
N SER A 7 15.47 55.12 -19.95
CA SER A 7 15.34 54.92 -21.38
C SER A 7 16.41 55.75 -22.10
N GLN A 8 17.00 55.11 -23.11
CA GLN A 8 17.62 55.73 -24.29
C GLN A 8 19.02 56.30 -24.13
N GLN A 9 19.98 55.58 -24.71
CA GLN A 9 20.79 56.18 -25.78
C GLN A 9 21.24 55.10 -26.79
N LEU A 10 20.72 55.27 -28.02
CA LEU A 10 21.36 55.05 -29.32
C LEU A 10 21.59 53.59 -29.77
N VAL A 11 20.78 52.99 -30.65
CA VAL A 11 20.44 53.32 -32.06
C VAL A 11 21.58 53.03 -33.06
N THR A 12 21.26 52.12 -33.98
CA THR A 12 21.69 51.92 -35.38
C THR A 12 22.79 50.91 -35.75
N ASN A 13 22.30 49.90 -36.51
CA ASN A 13 22.74 49.41 -37.83
C ASN A 13 24.16 48.79 -37.93
N SER A 14 24.45 47.75 -38.71
CA SER A 14 23.85 47.25 -39.94
C SER A 14 24.32 45.81 -40.19
N CYS A 15 23.48 45.05 -40.90
CA CYS A 15 23.73 43.74 -41.48
C CYS A 15 24.74 43.84 -42.65
N ALA A 16 25.59 42.83 -42.82
CA ALA A 16 26.22 42.50 -44.11
C ALA A 16 26.56 41.01 -44.19
N VAL A 17 26.08 40.41 -45.27
CA VAL A 17 26.18 39.02 -45.71
C VAL A 17 27.38 38.92 -46.65
N GLU A 18 28.16 37.84 -46.57
CA GLU A 18 29.02 37.44 -47.70
C GLU A 18 29.17 35.91 -47.77
N GLN A 19 28.89 35.37 -48.95
CA GLN A 19 28.95 33.95 -49.31
C GLN A 19 29.90 33.75 -50.50
N LEU A 20 30.82 32.76 -50.36
CA LEU A 20 31.31 31.75 -51.33
C LEU A 20 32.10 32.23 -52.59
N PRO A 21 32.82 31.37 -53.38
CA PRO A 21 32.78 29.88 -53.55
C PRO A 21 34.21 29.19 -53.56
N ILE A 22 34.45 27.88 -53.73
CA ILE A 22 34.34 27.01 -54.94
C ILE A 22 34.60 25.51 -54.58
N SER A 23 33.73 24.62 -55.11
CA SER A 23 33.79 23.21 -55.60
C SER A 23 35.09 22.37 -55.59
N LEU A 24 35.14 21.03 -55.72
CA LEU A 24 34.28 19.81 -55.72
C LEU A 24 35.25 18.63 -55.97
N THR A 25 35.00 17.41 -55.45
CA THR A 25 35.21 16.04 -56.05
C THR A 25 34.91 15.00 -54.92
N GLU A 26 33.71 14.38 -54.84
CA GLU A 26 33.38 12.96 -55.19
C GLU A 26 34.31 11.87 -54.59
N ALA A 27 33.91 10.73 -54.00
CA ALA A 27 32.62 10.09 -53.68
C ALA A 27 32.83 8.90 -52.69
N GLU A 28 31.91 8.73 -51.70
CA GLU A 28 31.24 7.52 -51.07
C GLU A 28 31.98 6.15 -50.84
N PRO A 29 31.47 5.19 -50.00
CA PRO A 29 30.31 5.20 -49.08
C PRO A 29 30.45 4.54 -47.67
N SER A 30 29.42 4.81 -46.85
CA SER A 30 28.74 3.97 -45.83
C SER A 30 29.43 3.57 -44.51
N GLU A 31 28.93 4.12 -43.39
CA GLU A 31 28.61 3.31 -42.20
C GLU A 31 27.45 3.90 -41.38
N TYR A 32 26.68 2.98 -40.79
CA TYR A 32 25.32 3.08 -40.29
C TYR A 32 25.12 4.06 -39.12
N GLN A 33 24.08 4.87 -39.20
CA GLN A 33 23.64 5.81 -38.17
C GLN A 33 22.60 5.16 -37.24
N ARG A 34 22.93 4.93 -35.95
CA ARG A 34 22.02 4.68 -34.80
C ARG A 34 22.85 4.54 -33.52
N ALA A 35 22.55 5.10 -32.36
CA ALA A 35 21.56 6.07 -31.91
C ALA A 35 22.11 6.67 -30.60
N LYS A 36 22.09 8.01 -30.45
CA LYS A 36 22.29 8.65 -29.14
C LYS A 36 21.01 8.46 -28.32
N LEU A 37 21.07 7.70 -27.24
CA LEU A 37 19.99 7.69 -26.24
C LEU A 37 20.11 8.96 -25.38
N PRO A 38 19.06 9.79 -25.26
CA PRO A 38 19.09 10.93 -24.36
C PRO A 38 18.91 10.45 -22.93
N LEU A 39 19.94 10.64 -22.10
CA LEU A 39 19.86 10.46 -20.66
C LEU A 39 19.09 11.66 -20.08
N LEU A 40 17.78 11.51 -19.84
CA LEU A 40 17.01 12.44 -19.02
C LEU A 40 16.78 11.82 -17.64
N LEU A 41 17.63 12.19 -16.69
CA LEU A 41 17.31 12.12 -15.26
C LEU A 41 17.17 13.54 -14.72
N ILE A 42 15.95 14.05 -14.77
CA ILE A 42 15.42 15.08 -13.87
C ILE A 42 14.70 14.29 -12.75
N GLY A 43 14.82 14.56 -11.46
CA GLY A 43 15.21 15.82 -10.82
C GLY A 43 15.78 15.68 -9.41
N MET A 44 16.15 16.87 -8.93
CA MET A 44 16.80 17.25 -7.67
C MET A 44 15.85 17.24 -6.46
N GLY A 45 16.42 17.19 -5.23
CA GLY A 45 15.79 17.71 -3.99
C GLY A 45 16.05 16.88 -2.72
N VAL A 46 17.25 16.91 -2.09
CA VAL A 46 17.63 17.69 -0.88
C VAL A 46 16.96 17.17 0.42
N ALA A 47 17.64 16.61 1.43
CA ALA A 47 18.87 17.06 2.07
C ALA A 47 19.73 15.89 2.63
N MET A 48 21.01 15.85 2.24
CA MET A 48 22.06 15.19 3.04
C MET A 48 23.30 16.09 3.03
N THR A 49 23.44 16.93 4.05
CA THR A 49 24.75 17.44 4.44
C THR A 49 25.43 16.36 5.25
N GLY A 50 26.11 15.44 4.57
CA GLY A 50 26.77 14.31 5.20
C GLY A 50 27.40 13.35 4.19
N SER A 51 28.43 13.84 3.49
CA SER A 51 29.54 13.07 2.90
C SER A 51 29.25 12.03 1.79
N ASN A 52 29.84 12.30 0.61
CA ASN A 52 30.23 11.38 -0.46
C ASN A 52 29.14 10.78 -1.38
N PHE A 53 28.57 11.58 -2.30
CA PHE A 53 28.24 11.04 -3.62
C PHE A 53 29.52 11.05 -4.46
N VAL A 54 30.35 10.02 -4.31
CA VAL A 54 31.38 9.76 -5.32
C VAL A 54 30.69 8.92 -6.39
N ALA A 55 30.49 9.51 -7.57
CA ALA A 55 30.27 8.75 -8.78
C ALA A 55 31.56 7.98 -9.07
N ILE A 56 31.74 6.82 -8.44
CA ILE A 56 32.85 5.94 -8.70
C ILE A 56 32.54 5.19 -9.99
N SER A 57 33.00 5.74 -11.10
CA SER A 57 33.28 4.98 -12.31
C SER A 57 34.47 4.05 -12.04
N LEU A 58 34.25 2.97 -11.30
CA LEU A 58 35.11 1.78 -11.36
C LEU A 58 34.31 0.79 -12.20
N GLY A 59 34.62 0.58 -13.47
CA GLY A 59 35.96 0.34 -13.98
C GLY A 59 35.99 -1.15 -14.25
N LEU A 60 35.88 -1.50 -15.54
CA LEU A 60 35.90 -2.85 -16.10
C LEU A 60 37.20 -3.64 -15.78
N SER A 61 38.07 -3.10 -14.92
CA SER A 61 39.48 -3.47 -14.74
C SER A 61 39.75 -4.38 -13.54
N SER A 62 38.78 -4.63 -12.66
CA SER A 62 38.99 -5.53 -11.50
C SER A 62 38.77 -7.02 -11.82
N LEU A 63 38.46 -7.39 -13.06
CA LEU A 63 38.20 -8.78 -13.47
C LEU A 63 39.44 -9.54 -13.98
N LEU A 64 40.65 -8.97 -13.91
CA LEU A 64 41.87 -9.63 -14.39
C LEU A 64 42.59 -10.52 -13.36
N HIS A 65 41.98 -10.78 -12.21
CA HIS A 65 42.34 -11.97 -11.44
C HIS A 65 41.38 -13.09 -11.82
N VAL A 66 41.88 -14.04 -12.61
CA VAL A 66 41.22 -15.29 -12.99
C VAL A 66 40.57 -15.89 -11.74
N SER A 67 39.28 -15.67 -11.62
CA SER A 67 38.41 -16.13 -10.54
C SER A 67 37.72 -17.41 -11.01
N PRO A 68 37.22 -18.27 -10.10
CA PRO A 68 36.39 -19.41 -10.49
C PRO A 68 35.34 -18.94 -11.48
N SER A 69 35.04 -19.71 -12.53
CA SER A 69 33.92 -19.40 -13.42
C SER A 69 32.63 -19.53 -12.62
N TYR A 70 32.27 -18.51 -11.86
CA TYR A 70 31.01 -18.44 -11.16
C TYR A 70 29.93 -18.44 -12.22
N SER A 71 29.00 -19.39 -12.12
CA SER A 71 27.78 -19.34 -12.91
C SER A 71 27.05 -18.03 -12.64
N GLY A 72 26.26 -17.55 -13.61
CA GLY A 72 25.40 -16.37 -13.41
C GLY A 72 24.50 -16.49 -12.17
N ASP A 73 24.06 -17.70 -11.84
CA ASP A 73 23.29 -17.99 -10.63
C ASP A 73 24.10 -17.77 -9.34
N ASN A 74 25.36 -18.21 -9.29
CA ASN A 74 26.22 -17.98 -8.12
C ASN A 74 26.51 -16.49 -7.93
N LEU A 75 26.78 -15.75 -9.01
CA LEU A 75 26.98 -14.30 -8.95
C LEU A 75 25.72 -13.57 -8.46
N LEU A 76 24.54 -13.95 -8.95
CA LEU A 76 23.28 -13.36 -8.52
C LEU A 76 22.99 -13.65 -7.04
N GLN A 77 23.35 -14.85 -6.56
CA GLN A 77 23.20 -15.23 -5.16
C GLN A 77 24.13 -14.40 -4.25
N ILE A 78 25.41 -14.25 -4.60
CA ILE A 78 26.35 -13.40 -3.86
C ILE A 78 25.86 -11.94 -3.88
N ALA A 79 25.40 -11.45 -5.03
CA ALA A 79 24.81 -10.12 -5.14
C ALA A 79 23.63 -9.93 -4.17
N LYS A 80 22.74 -10.92 -4.07
CA LYS A 80 21.61 -10.91 -3.12
C LYS A 80 22.09 -10.85 -1.68
N GLU A 81 23.13 -11.59 -1.31
CA GLU A 81 23.72 -11.55 0.04
C GLU A 81 24.32 -10.17 0.35
N GLN A 82 25.03 -9.56 -0.59
CA GLN A 82 25.53 -8.19 -0.46
C GLN A 82 24.39 -7.19 -0.27
N TYR A 83 23.30 -7.34 -1.03
CA TYR A 83 22.11 -6.49 -0.92
C TYR A 83 21.49 -6.56 0.48
N GLN A 84 21.31 -7.78 1.01
CA GLN A 84 20.75 -8.00 2.34
C GLN A 84 21.66 -7.47 3.46
N ALA A 85 22.98 -7.60 3.29
CA ALA A 85 23.98 -7.07 4.21
C ALA A 85 24.09 -5.53 4.20
N GLY A 86 23.47 -4.87 3.22
CA GLY A 86 23.50 -3.43 3.05
C GLY A 86 24.63 -2.89 2.17
N ASN A 87 25.37 -3.78 1.53
CA ASN A 87 26.40 -3.47 0.54
C ASN A 87 25.75 -3.27 -0.84
N PHE A 88 24.83 -2.30 -0.89
CA PHE A 88 23.90 -2.09 -2.01
C PHE A 88 24.64 -1.87 -3.34
N GLU A 89 25.65 -1.01 -3.36
CA GLU A 89 26.42 -0.73 -4.59
C GLU A 89 27.19 -1.98 -5.07
N GLN A 90 27.77 -2.75 -4.15
CA GLN A 90 28.46 -4.00 -4.49
C GLN A 90 27.48 -5.04 -5.05
N ALA A 91 26.28 -5.13 -4.48
CA ALA A 91 25.23 -6.02 -4.97
C ALA A 91 24.81 -5.70 -6.41
N ILE A 92 24.61 -4.41 -6.70
CA ILE A 92 24.29 -3.96 -8.06
C ILE A 92 25.42 -4.29 -9.02
N ALA A 93 26.68 -3.97 -8.66
CA ALA A 93 27.83 -4.24 -9.52
C ALA A 93 27.99 -5.73 -9.83
N LEU A 94 27.83 -6.60 -8.84
CA LEU A 94 27.88 -8.05 -9.01
C LEU A 94 26.77 -8.56 -9.93
N ALA A 95 25.53 -8.12 -9.72
CA ALA A 95 24.41 -8.49 -10.59
C ALA A 95 24.60 -8.00 -12.03
N GLN A 96 25.12 -6.78 -12.22
CA GLN A 96 25.41 -6.20 -13.54
C GLN A 96 26.57 -6.90 -14.26
N SER A 97 27.47 -7.57 -13.52
CA SER A 97 28.57 -8.32 -14.13
C SER A 97 28.14 -9.61 -14.82
N ILE A 98 26.88 -10.05 -14.63
CA ILE A 98 26.32 -11.22 -15.30
C ILE A 98 26.18 -10.91 -16.80
N PRO A 99 26.85 -11.69 -17.68
CA PRO A 99 26.81 -11.45 -19.13
C PRO A 99 25.40 -11.58 -19.73
N SER A 100 25.13 -10.84 -20.82
CA SER A 100 23.82 -10.84 -21.50
C SER A 100 23.45 -12.16 -22.18
N ASP A 101 24.42 -13.01 -22.48
CA ASP A 101 24.24 -14.37 -23.00
C ASP A 101 24.02 -15.41 -21.89
N SER A 102 24.13 -15.00 -20.61
CA SER A 102 23.84 -15.87 -19.47
C SER A 102 22.34 -16.17 -19.35
N PRO A 103 21.93 -17.43 -19.08
CA PRO A 103 20.54 -17.76 -18.76
C PRO A 103 19.96 -17.00 -17.55
N THR A 104 20.82 -16.45 -16.69
CA THR A 104 20.44 -15.71 -15.47
C THR A 104 20.30 -14.21 -15.71
N TYR A 105 20.68 -13.69 -16.88
CA TYR A 105 20.72 -12.25 -17.17
C TYR A 105 19.40 -11.52 -16.91
N GLU A 106 18.28 -12.07 -17.41
CA GLU A 106 16.94 -11.49 -17.21
C GLU A 106 16.57 -11.43 -15.73
N LYS A 107 16.87 -12.49 -14.97
CA LYS A 107 16.63 -12.54 -13.52
C LYS A 107 17.47 -11.49 -12.80
N SER A 108 18.71 -11.30 -13.23
CA SER A 108 19.62 -10.29 -12.66
C SER A 108 19.12 -8.87 -12.90
N THR A 109 18.72 -8.55 -14.13
CA THR A 109 18.19 -7.24 -14.50
C THR A 109 16.91 -6.92 -13.73
N ALA A 110 16.00 -7.89 -13.63
CA ALA A 110 14.78 -7.75 -12.83
C ALA A 110 15.10 -7.55 -11.33
N ALA A 111 16.09 -8.27 -10.80
CA ALA A 111 16.55 -8.12 -9.41
C ALA A 111 17.11 -6.72 -9.15
N ILE A 112 17.97 -6.19 -10.03
CA ILE A 112 18.53 -4.83 -9.93
C ILE A 112 17.41 -3.77 -9.85
N LEU A 113 16.42 -3.85 -10.74
CA LEU A 113 15.30 -2.90 -10.75
C LEU A 113 14.50 -2.96 -9.44
N LYS A 114 14.20 -4.17 -8.97
CA LYS A 114 13.50 -4.38 -7.70
C LYS A 114 14.31 -3.86 -6.51
N TRP A 115 15.59 -4.23 -6.42
CA TRP A 115 16.47 -3.85 -5.33
C TRP A 115 16.63 -2.33 -5.24
N ARG A 116 16.81 -1.64 -6.36
CA ARG A 116 16.86 -0.17 -6.38
C ARG A 116 15.61 0.44 -5.77
N ARG A 117 14.43 0.05 -6.27
CA ARG A 117 13.15 0.56 -5.76
C ARG A 117 12.99 0.27 -4.27
N ASP A 118 13.15 -0.99 -3.88
CA ASP A 118 12.90 -1.43 -2.51
C ASP A 118 13.89 -0.81 -1.52
N TRP A 119 15.14 -0.59 -1.93
CA TRP A 119 16.15 0.10 -1.11
C TRP A 119 15.74 1.53 -0.76
N TYR A 120 15.25 2.31 -1.74
CA TYR A 120 14.78 3.67 -1.49
C TYR A 120 13.51 3.71 -0.65
N ILE A 121 12.58 2.77 -0.86
CA ILE A 121 11.39 2.63 0.00
C ILE A 121 11.82 2.35 1.44
N ALA A 122 12.74 1.40 1.66
CA ALA A 122 13.21 1.05 3.00
C ALA A 122 13.92 2.22 3.70
N ALA A 123 14.72 3.00 2.96
CA ALA A 123 15.38 4.19 3.49
C ALA A 123 14.38 5.28 3.90
N ALA A 124 13.37 5.56 3.07
CA ALA A 124 12.32 6.51 3.39
C ALA A 124 11.50 6.05 4.62
N GLN A 125 11.15 4.76 4.66
CA GLN A 125 10.44 4.16 5.78
C GLN A 125 11.22 4.25 7.09
N PHE A 126 12.54 4.06 7.04
CA PHE A 126 13.41 4.25 8.20
C PHE A 126 13.37 5.68 8.73
N GLN A 127 13.43 6.67 7.85
CA GLN A 127 13.32 8.08 8.25
C GLN A 127 11.95 8.40 8.86
N ALA A 128 10.87 7.88 8.26
CA ALA A 128 9.52 8.06 8.78
C ALA A 128 9.36 7.42 10.17
N THR A 129 9.90 6.22 10.36
CA THR A 129 9.91 5.50 11.64
C THR A 129 10.67 6.28 12.72
N GLU A 130 11.87 6.77 12.39
CA GLU A 130 12.68 7.57 13.32
C GLU A 130 11.96 8.87 13.72
N GLN A 131 11.34 9.56 12.74
CA GLN A 131 10.60 10.79 12.98
C GLN A 131 9.35 10.52 13.84
N ALA A 132 8.57 9.49 13.52
CA ALA A 132 7.41 9.07 14.31
C ALA A 132 7.80 8.76 15.76
N PHE A 133 8.93 8.08 15.96
CA PHE A 133 9.45 7.78 17.28
C PHE A 133 9.81 9.05 18.06
N LYS A 134 10.52 10.01 17.43
CA LYS A 134 10.87 11.30 18.05
C LYS A 134 9.63 12.11 18.46
N GLU A 135 8.56 12.01 17.67
CA GLU A 135 7.31 12.72 17.91
C GLU A 135 6.32 11.96 18.81
N GLY A 136 6.68 10.78 19.30
CA GLY A 136 5.81 9.95 20.14
C GLY A 136 4.61 9.35 19.42
N ARG A 137 4.65 9.28 18.08
CA ARG A 137 3.62 8.62 17.26
C ARG A 137 3.88 7.12 17.20
N TRP A 138 3.70 6.43 18.33
CA TRP A 138 4.11 5.03 18.50
C TRP A 138 3.42 4.05 17.55
N ARG A 139 2.15 4.31 17.18
CA ARG A 139 1.43 3.50 16.20
C ARG A 139 2.06 3.60 14.82
N ASP A 140 2.45 4.80 14.41
CA ASP A 140 3.09 5.04 13.13
C ASP A 140 4.46 4.33 13.08
N VAL A 141 5.20 4.27 14.19
CA VAL A 141 6.45 3.49 14.27
C VAL A 141 6.24 2.03 13.87
N LEU A 142 5.18 1.38 14.37
CA LEU A 142 4.88 -0.01 14.00
C LEU A 142 4.40 -0.12 12.55
N GLU A 143 3.60 0.85 12.09
CA GLU A 143 3.06 0.86 10.74
C GLU A 143 4.16 0.96 9.68
N GLU A 144 5.05 1.94 9.83
CA GLU A 144 6.16 2.21 8.91
C GLU A 144 7.16 1.04 8.91
N ALA A 145 7.46 0.48 10.09
CA ALA A 145 8.29 -0.71 10.21
C ALA A 145 7.69 -1.93 9.48
N ARG A 146 6.36 -2.10 9.54
CA ARG A 146 5.65 -3.21 8.86
C ARG A 146 5.61 -3.06 7.34
N GLN A 147 5.57 -1.83 6.84
CA GLN A 147 5.58 -1.55 5.40
C GLN A 147 6.98 -1.59 4.78
N THR A 148 8.03 -1.72 5.59
CA THR A 148 9.41 -1.76 5.14
C THR A 148 9.70 -3.02 4.31
N PRO A 149 10.28 -2.89 3.11
CA PRO A 149 10.69 -4.04 2.30
C PRO A 149 11.61 -5.00 3.06
N ASP A 150 11.52 -6.28 2.71
CA ASP A 150 12.28 -7.35 3.34
C ASP A 150 13.79 -7.29 2.98
N ILE A 151 14.51 -6.41 3.69
CA ILE A 151 15.94 -6.20 3.60
C ILE A 151 16.53 -6.24 5.01
N ASP A 152 17.39 -7.22 5.29
CA ASP A 152 17.88 -7.56 6.62
C ASP A 152 18.51 -6.37 7.35
N VAL A 153 19.40 -5.62 6.67
CA VAL A 153 20.04 -4.45 7.27
C VAL A 153 19.03 -3.39 7.70
N TRP A 154 17.98 -3.14 6.92
CA TRP A 154 16.98 -2.12 7.23
C TRP A 154 16.05 -2.60 8.35
N ARG A 155 15.59 -3.87 8.29
CA ARG A 155 14.80 -4.46 9.38
C ARG A 155 15.55 -4.41 10.71
N LYS A 156 16.85 -4.76 10.71
CA LYS A 156 17.69 -4.68 11.91
C LYS A 156 17.80 -3.25 12.46
N LYS A 157 17.88 -2.25 11.59
CA LYS A 157 17.90 -0.83 11.98
C LYS A 157 16.58 -0.37 12.62
N MET A 158 15.45 -0.95 12.25
CA MET A 158 14.13 -0.61 12.82
C MET A 158 13.92 -1.13 14.25
N VAL A 159 14.56 -2.26 14.60
CA VAL A 159 14.37 -2.97 15.87
C VAL A 159 14.37 -2.05 17.11
N PRO A 160 15.35 -1.17 17.35
CA PRO A 160 15.35 -0.32 18.53
C PRO A 160 14.12 0.60 18.63
N PHE A 161 13.62 1.12 17.50
CA PHE A 161 12.44 1.99 17.47
C PHE A 161 11.17 1.20 17.77
N VAL A 162 11.02 0.03 17.13
CA VAL A 162 9.88 -0.87 17.38
C VAL A 162 9.84 -1.31 18.84
N LEU A 163 10.98 -1.76 19.39
CA LEU A 163 11.06 -2.19 20.79
C LEU A 163 10.79 -1.03 21.77
N GLY A 164 11.21 0.18 21.43
CA GLY A 164 10.91 1.37 22.23
C GLY A 164 9.42 1.78 22.18
N ALA A 165 8.72 1.54 21.08
CA ALA A 165 7.30 1.89 20.93
C ALA A 165 6.35 0.89 21.61
N ILE A 166 6.73 -0.38 21.72
CA ILE A 166 5.91 -1.44 22.33
C ILE A 166 5.41 -1.11 23.75
N PRO A 167 6.23 -0.69 24.73
CA PRO A 167 5.74 -0.41 26.08
C PRO A 167 4.72 0.72 26.13
N GLU A 168 4.86 1.74 25.28
CA GLU A 168 3.90 2.85 25.18
C GLU A 168 2.55 2.38 24.64
N LEU A 169 2.59 1.52 23.61
CA LEU A 169 1.39 0.91 23.03
C LEU A 169 0.74 -0.13 23.92
N GLU A 170 1.49 -0.77 24.82
CA GLU A 170 0.94 -1.73 25.78
C GLU A 170 -0.05 -1.06 26.74
N VAL A 171 0.21 0.18 27.16
CA VAL A 171 -0.73 0.94 28.01
C VAL A 171 -2.06 1.14 27.29
N GLU A 172 -2.00 1.58 26.03
CA GLU A 172 -3.18 1.74 25.19
C GLU A 172 -3.89 0.40 24.93
N ALA A 173 -3.13 -0.65 24.64
CA ALA A 173 -3.65 -2.00 24.41
C ALA A 173 -4.46 -2.52 25.61
N GLN A 174 -3.98 -2.29 26.83
CA GLN A 174 -4.69 -2.66 28.06
C GLN A 174 -6.00 -1.90 28.23
N GLN A 175 -6.02 -0.59 27.92
CA GLN A 175 -7.23 0.22 27.96
C GLN A 175 -8.28 -0.25 26.94
N LEU A 176 -7.85 -0.53 25.71
CA LEU A 176 -8.70 -1.11 24.68
C LEU A 176 -9.24 -2.48 25.09
N LEU A 177 -8.40 -3.32 25.70
CA LEU A 177 -8.82 -4.63 26.21
C LEU A 177 -9.93 -4.52 27.27
N GLN A 178 -9.85 -3.54 28.17
CA GLN A 178 -10.90 -3.30 29.14
C GLN A 178 -12.25 -2.97 28.46
N GLN A 179 -12.23 -2.12 27.43
CA GLN A 179 -13.41 -1.78 26.64
C GLN A 179 -13.96 -3.00 25.87
N VAL A 180 -13.07 -3.83 25.32
CA VAL A 180 -13.42 -5.10 24.70
C VAL A 180 -14.23 -5.98 25.66
N TYR A 181 -13.78 -6.12 26.91
CA TYR A 181 -14.49 -6.91 27.91
C TYR A 181 -15.82 -6.29 28.34
N GLN A 182 -15.92 -4.96 28.42
CA GLN A 182 -17.20 -4.29 28.70
C GLN A 182 -18.24 -4.54 27.60
N LEU A 183 -17.83 -4.40 26.33
CA LEU A 183 -18.71 -4.68 25.18
C LEU A 183 -19.10 -6.15 25.11
N ALA A 184 -18.17 -7.06 25.38
CA ALA A 184 -18.43 -8.49 25.43
C ALA A 184 -19.40 -8.87 26.56
N ALA A 185 -19.30 -8.22 27.74
CA ALA A 185 -20.24 -8.40 28.85
C ALA A 185 -21.66 -7.98 28.46
N GLN A 186 -21.78 -6.94 27.62
CA GLN A 186 -23.05 -6.49 27.02
C GLN A 186 -23.51 -7.36 25.83
N LYS A 187 -22.78 -8.44 25.50
CA LYS A 187 -23.01 -9.30 24.32
C LYS A 187 -22.94 -8.55 22.99
N ASP A 188 -22.21 -7.43 22.96
CA ASP A 188 -21.88 -6.68 21.76
C ASP A 188 -20.54 -7.18 21.19
N PHE A 189 -20.57 -8.42 20.70
CA PHE A 189 -19.38 -9.05 20.11
C PHE A 189 -18.94 -8.37 18.81
N THR A 190 -19.83 -7.70 18.09
CA THR A 190 -19.46 -6.96 16.87
C THR A 190 -18.55 -5.78 17.20
N ARG A 191 -18.93 -4.94 18.16
CA ARG A 191 -18.06 -3.82 18.57
C ARG A 191 -16.82 -4.30 19.32
N ALA A 192 -16.93 -5.35 20.14
CA ALA A 192 -15.78 -5.93 20.82
C ALA A 192 -14.72 -6.43 19.82
N LEU A 193 -15.14 -7.14 18.76
CA LEU A 193 -14.23 -7.61 17.70
C LEU A 193 -13.62 -6.45 16.91
N ALA A 194 -14.37 -5.36 16.69
CA ALA A 194 -13.82 -4.17 16.04
C ALA A 194 -12.71 -3.51 16.87
N LEU A 195 -12.84 -3.48 18.21
CA LEU A 195 -11.79 -2.98 19.08
C LEU A 195 -10.57 -3.92 19.16
N ILE A 196 -10.78 -5.24 19.17
CA ILE A 196 -9.66 -6.20 19.13
C ILE A 196 -8.77 -5.96 17.91
N LYS A 197 -9.34 -5.61 16.75
CA LYS A 197 -8.57 -5.29 15.53
C LYS A 197 -7.70 -4.03 15.66
N GLN A 198 -7.98 -3.15 16.63
CA GLN A 198 -7.21 -1.92 16.87
C GLN A 198 -6.04 -2.13 17.84
N ILE A 199 -6.02 -3.26 18.55
CA ILE A 199 -4.94 -3.58 19.49
C ILE A 199 -3.73 -4.08 18.69
N PRO A 200 -2.56 -3.41 18.75
CA PRO A 200 -1.38 -3.85 17.99
C PRO A 200 -0.96 -5.24 18.42
N GLN A 201 -0.74 -6.14 17.45
CA GLN A 201 -0.46 -7.56 17.73
C GLN A 201 0.94 -7.77 18.32
N GLU A 202 1.83 -6.82 18.09
CA GLU A 202 3.21 -6.76 18.58
C GLU A 202 3.28 -6.53 20.09
N THR A 203 2.19 -6.05 20.71
CA THR A 203 2.12 -5.84 22.16
C THR A 203 1.91 -7.16 22.92
N PRO A 204 2.42 -7.30 24.16
CA PRO A 204 2.12 -8.44 25.03
C PRO A 204 0.62 -8.70 25.20
N THR A 205 -0.20 -7.65 25.29
CA THR A 205 -1.66 -7.77 25.32
C THR A 205 -2.21 -8.31 24.00
N GLY A 206 -1.81 -7.73 22.86
CA GLY A 206 -2.21 -8.18 21.52
C GLY A 206 -1.90 -9.66 21.27
N ALA A 207 -0.70 -10.11 21.61
CA ALA A 207 -0.26 -11.49 21.44
C ALA A 207 -1.15 -12.52 22.18
N LYS A 208 -1.76 -12.13 23.29
CA LYS A 208 -2.61 -13.00 24.12
C LYS A 208 -4.08 -13.02 23.68
N LEU A 209 -4.50 -12.19 22.72
CA LEU A 209 -5.90 -12.04 22.36
C LEU A 209 -6.44 -13.05 21.35
N GLN A 210 -5.57 -13.81 20.69
CA GLN A 210 -5.97 -14.83 19.70
C GLN A 210 -7.11 -15.77 20.18
N PRO A 211 -7.06 -16.40 21.37
CA PRO A 211 -8.16 -17.23 21.84
C PRO A 211 -9.48 -16.45 22.02
N LYS A 212 -9.42 -15.19 22.47
CA LYS A 212 -10.61 -14.34 22.67
C LYS A 212 -11.21 -13.88 21.35
N LEU A 213 -10.37 -13.60 20.35
CA LEU A 213 -10.80 -13.30 18.99
C LEU A 213 -11.65 -14.45 18.43
N ILE A 214 -11.14 -15.68 18.50
CA ILE A 214 -11.85 -16.88 18.02
C ILE A 214 -13.16 -17.09 18.80
N GLU A 215 -13.11 -16.97 20.13
CA GLU A 215 -14.30 -17.09 20.99
C GLU A 215 -15.39 -16.09 20.59
N TYR A 216 -15.03 -14.82 20.40
CA TYR A 216 -15.99 -13.76 20.10
C TYR A 216 -16.50 -13.83 18.67
N GLN A 217 -15.68 -14.24 17.70
CA GLN A 217 -16.14 -14.55 16.34
C GLN A 217 -17.21 -15.64 16.34
N LYS A 218 -17.00 -16.73 17.10
CA LYS A 218 -18.01 -17.78 17.26
C LYS A 218 -19.30 -17.24 17.88
N LYS A 219 -19.20 -16.41 18.92
CA LYS A 219 -20.38 -15.80 19.57
C LYS A 219 -21.12 -14.83 18.64
N GLN A 220 -20.40 -14.06 17.84
CA GLN A 220 -20.98 -13.18 16.81
C GLN A 220 -21.72 -14.01 15.75
N GLN A 221 -21.14 -15.12 15.30
CA GLN A 221 -21.76 -16.03 14.31
C GLN A 221 -23.06 -16.63 14.84
N ILE A 222 -23.07 -17.15 16.07
CA ILE A 222 -24.28 -17.70 16.69
C ILE A 222 -25.38 -16.64 16.79
N LYS A 223 -25.02 -15.39 17.16
CA LYS A 223 -25.99 -14.27 17.21
C LYS A 223 -26.53 -13.95 15.81
N ALA A 224 -25.68 -13.96 14.78
CA ALA A 224 -26.10 -13.73 13.40
C ALA A 224 -27.08 -14.81 12.90
N GLU A 225 -26.80 -16.08 13.19
CA GLU A 225 -27.70 -17.19 12.86
C GLU A 225 -29.04 -17.07 13.58
N TYR A 226 -29.04 -16.72 14.87
CA TYR A 226 -30.26 -16.44 15.62
C TYR A 226 -31.09 -15.31 14.98
N LEU A 227 -30.46 -14.18 14.61
CA LEU A 227 -31.14 -13.07 13.95
C LEU A 227 -31.73 -13.48 12.60
N LEU A 228 -31.03 -14.30 11.83
CA LEU A 228 -31.54 -14.83 10.56
C LEU A 228 -32.79 -15.70 10.79
N GLN A 229 -32.78 -16.56 11.80
CA GLN A 229 -33.94 -17.38 12.16
C GLN A 229 -35.12 -16.51 12.64
N GLN A 230 -34.88 -15.47 13.43
CA GLN A 230 -35.93 -14.52 13.81
C GLN A 230 -36.54 -13.83 12.60
N ALA A 231 -35.72 -13.45 11.61
CA ALA A 231 -36.22 -12.89 10.36
C ALA A 231 -37.12 -13.87 9.59
N TYR A 232 -36.76 -15.16 9.55
CA TYR A 232 -37.60 -16.20 8.95
C TYR A 232 -38.94 -16.33 9.65
N ASN A 233 -38.96 -16.33 10.97
CA ASN A 233 -40.20 -16.41 11.75
C ASN A 233 -41.13 -15.20 11.49
N GLN A 234 -40.57 -13.98 11.44
CA GLN A 234 -41.34 -12.78 11.09
C GLN A 234 -41.91 -12.85 9.67
N ALA A 235 -41.12 -13.34 8.71
CA ALA A 235 -41.57 -13.51 7.34
C ALA A 235 -42.66 -14.58 7.18
N GLN A 236 -42.64 -15.65 7.99
CA GLN A 236 -43.68 -16.69 7.99
C GLN A 236 -45.06 -16.10 8.36
N VAL A 237 -45.12 -15.17 9.31
CA VAL A 237 -46.34 -14.46 9.67
C VAL A 237 -46.63 -13.25 8.75
N ARG A 238 -45.95 -13.17 7.60
CA ARG A 238 -46.04 -12.07 6.61
C ARG A 238 -45.71 -10.68 7.17
N ASP A 239 -44.92 -10.63 8.25
CA ASP A 239 -44.26 -9.42 8.72
C ASP A 239 -42.87 -9.27 8.09
N PHE A 240 -42.86 -8.88 6.81
CA PHE A 240 -41.62 -8.67 6.09
C PHE A 240 -40.85 -7.44 6.60
N LYS A 241 -41.54 -6.43 7.15
CA LYS A 241 -40.90 -5.27 7.77
C LYS A 241 -40.12 -5.66 9.02
N GLY A 242 -40.73 -6.43 9.93
CA GLY A 242 -40.05 -6.99 11.10
C GLY A 242 -38.89 -7.91 10.70
N ALA A 243 -39.07 -8.75 9.68
CA ALA A 243 -38.01 -9.59 9.15
C ALA A 243 -36.78 -8.79 8.68
N LEU A 244 -36.99 -7.71 7.93
CA LEU A 244 -35.93 -6.81 7.46
C LEU A 244 -35.19 -6.12 8.62
N GLN A 245 -35.87 -5.78 9.71
CA GLN A 245 -35.22 -5.23 10.90
C GLN A 245 -34.22 -6.22 11.53
N TYR A 246 -34.55 -7.50 11.62
CA TYR A 246 -33.62 -8.52 12.10
C TYR A 246 -32.43 -8.72 11.16
N LEU A 247 -32.69 -8.81 9.84
CA LEU A 247 -31.64 -8.99 8.83
C LEU A 247 -30.64 -7.83 8.82
N SER A 248 -31.12 -6.59 9.03
CA SER A 248 -30.25 -5.40 9.07
C SER A 248 -29.22 -5.40 10.20
N LYS A 249 -29.43 -6.20 11.25
CA LYS A 249 -28.53 -6.32 12.41
C LYS A 249 -27.44 -7.37 12.23
N ILE A 250 -27.48 -8.16 11.15
CA ILE A 250 -26.48 -9.18 10.86
C ILE A 250 -25.23 -8.50 10.33
N SER A 251 -24.11 -8.72 11.03
CA SER A 251 -22.82 -8.09 10.71
C SER A 251 -22.22 -8.62 9.39
N PRO A 252 -21.61 -7.75 8.56
CA PRO A 252 -20.94 -8.16 7.32
C PRO A 252 -19.73 -9.08 7.57
N ASP A 253 -19.14 -9.02 8.76
CA ASP A 253 -18.00 -9.85 9.16
C ASP A 253 -18.39 -11.31 9.48
N THR A 254 -19.65 -11.71 9.23
CA THR A 254 -20.14 -13.06 9.52
C THR A 254 -20.43 -13.86 8.24
N PRO A 255 -20.11 -15.17 8.19
CA PRO A 255 -20.53 -16.05 7.10
C PRO A 255 -22.04 -16.03 6.80
N THR A 256 -22.86 -15.69 7.79
CA THR A 256 -24.33 -15.58 7.66
C THR A 256 -24.77 -14.40 6.80
N TYR A 257 -23.93 -13.38 6.62
CA TYR A 257 -24.30 -12.13 5.97
C TYR A 257 -24.77 -12.30 4.53
N GLN A 258 -24.11 -13.15 3.75
CA GLN A 258 -24.50 -13.39 2.35
C GLN A 258 -25.92 -13.97 2.25
N LYS A 259 -26.27 -14.92 3.13
CA LYS A 259 -27.62 -15.47 3.21
C LYS A 259 -28.64 -14.40 3.62
N ALA A 260 -28.26 -13.52 4.54
CA ALA A 260 -29.09 -12.40 4.97
C ALA A 260 -29.37 -11.44 3.81
N GLN A 261 -28.37 -11.07 3.01
CA GLN A 261 -28.54 -10.17 1.86
C GLN A 261 -29.53 -10.70 0.82
N VAL A 262 -29.45 -11.99 0.48
CA VAL A 262 -30.43 -12.63 -0.41
C VAL A 262 -31.84 -12.48 0.13
N LYS A 263 -32.02 -12.67 1.44
CA LYS A 263 -33.32 -12.57 2.10
C LYS A 263 -33.81 -11.13 2.25
N VAL A 264 -32.90 -10.17 2.39
CA VAL A 264 -33.24 -8.74 2.34
C VAL A 264 -33.86 -8.40 0.99
N ALA A 265 -33.25 -8.84 -0.12
CA ALA A 265 -33.80 -8.60 -1.46
C ALA A 265 -35.20 -9.23 -1.62
N GLU A 266 -35.35 -10.50 -1.22
CA GLU A 266 -36.62 -11.22 -1.29
C GLU A 266 -37.73 -10.53 -0.45
N TYR A 267 -37.45 -10.21 0.80
CA TYR A 267 -38.44 -9.66 1.73
C TYR A 267 -38.77 -8.19 1.43
N THR A 268 -37.83 -7.43 0.85
CA THR A 268 -38.11 -6.09 0.34
C THR A 268 -39.16 -6.14 -0.77
N GLN A 269 -39.02 -7.05 -1.73
CA GLN A 269 -40.01 -7.20 -2.81
C GLN A 269 -41.38 -7.63 -2.28
N LYS A 270 -41.41 -8.60 -1.36
CA LYS A 270 -42.65 -9.06 -0.72
C LYS A 270 -43.34 -7.95 0.09
N GLN A 271 -42.57 -7.13 0.79
CA GLN A 271 -43.09 -5.98 1.53
C GLN A 271 -43.72 -4.94 0.59
N LEU A 272 -43.02 -4.57 -0.49
CA LEU A 272 -43.54 -3.62 -1.48
C LEU A 272 -44.81 -4.13 -2.16
N PHE A 273 -44.88 -5.42 -2.47
CA PHE A 273 -46.09 -6.02 -3.03
C PHE A 273 -47.27 -5.96 -2.05
N LYS A 274 -47.05 -6.30 -0.77
CA LYS A 274 -48.07 -6.21 0.29
C LYS A 274 -48.64 -4.79 0.39
N GLU A 275 -47.78 -3.77 0.43
CA GLU A 275 -48.19 -2.37 0.50
C GLU A 275 -49.00 -1.92 -0.72
N LYS A 276 -48.61 -2.37 -1.92
CA LYS A 276 -49.37 -2.11 -3.16
C LYS A 276 -50.78 -2.71 -3.11
N VAL A 277 -50.91 -3.96 -2.63
CA VAL A 277 -52.21 -4.63 -2.50
C VAL A 277 -53.08 -3.93 -1.46
N GLU A 278 -52.53 -3.60 -0.29
CA GLU A 278 -53.24 -2.90 0.77
C GLU A 278 -53.70 -1.50 0.32
N ARG A 279 -52.88 -0.77 -0.43
CA ARG A 279 -53.24 0.53 -1.00
C ARG A 279 -54.42 0.41 -1.97
N LYS A 280 -54.38 -0.57 -2.88
CA LYS A 280 -55.49 -0.82 -3.82
C LYS A 280 -56.78 -1.20 -3.08
N ALA A 281 -56.69 -2.05 -2.06
CA ALA A 281 -57.84 -2.45 -1.25
C ALA A 281 -58.47 -1.26 -0.51
N LYS A 282 -57.65 -0.35 0.04
CA LYS A 282 -58.13 0.90 0.67
C LYS A 282 -58.84 1.80 -0.34
N LEU A 283 -58.27 2.01 -1.52
CA LEU A 283 -58.89 2.83 -2.58
C LEU A 283 -60.23 2.26 -3.04
N GLY A 284 -60.34 0.93 -3.19
CA GLY A 284 -61.61 0.29 -3.54
C GLY A 284 -62.70 0.45 -2.48
N LYS A 285 -62.33 0.36 -1.19
CA LYS A 285 -63.28 0.60 -0.08
C LYS A 285 -63.79 2.04 -0.04
N VAL A 286 -62.92 3.02 -0.28
CA VAL A 286 -63.30 4.44 -0.33
C VAL A 286 -64.24 4.70 -1.51
N ALA A 287 -63.97 4.15 -2.69
CA ALA A 287 -64.84 4.28 -3.86
C ALA A 287 -66.23 3.66 -3.63
N HIS A 288 -66.31 2.53 -2.92
CA HIS A 288 -67.60 1.90 -2.59
C HIS A 288 -68.44 2.74 -1.62
N ILE A 289 -67.83 3.45 -0.67
CA ILE A 289 -68.52 4.33 0.28
C ILE A 289 -69.06 5.60 -0.40
N LEU A 290 -68.42 6.11 -1.46
CA LEU A 290 -68.86 7.31 -2.18
C LEU A 290 -70.00 7.07 -3.19
N HIS A 291 -70.40 5.82 -3.40
CA HIS A 291 -71.45 5.42 -4.35
C HIS A 291 -72.69 4.79 -3.67
N GLN A 292 -72.80 4.90 -2.33
CA GLN A 292 -74.02 4.62 -1.55
C GLN A 292 -74.61 5.94 -1.05
#